data_AF-A0A9P7JLK2-F1
#
_entry.id   AF-A0A9P7JLK2-F1
#
_cell.length_a   1.000
_cell.length_b   1.000
_cell.length_c   1.000
_cell.angle_alpha   90.00
_cell.angle_beta   90.00
_cell.angle_gamma   90.00
#
_symmetry.space_group_name_H-M   'P 1'
#
loop_
_entity.id
_entity.type
_entity.pdbx_description
1 polymer ?
#
loop_
_entity_poly.entity_id
_entity_poly.type
_entity_poly.pdbx_seq_one_letter_code
_entity_poly.pdbx_strand_id
1 'polypeptide(L)'
;MIYSKCWAQLGNLQAHILLEKYLRMEKSHLKASAAVADLNAQGQRNSTLPWFWSLDVQGDSISNDWMNEFYRVHWLRAKALHDRWLEEQLLVEHEMGWTLQFFLYKASMWLSHITHNGDPLPEGHKCYAIRQAHMYHKLAKHARTTFLKANPMLKIIV
;
A
#
# COMPACT_ATOMS: atom_id res chain seq x y z
N MET A 1 29.18 -18.45 -23.12
CA MET A 1 29.28 -17.09 -23.68
C MET A 1 30.72 -16.61 -23.57
N ILE A 2 31.17 -15.75 -24.48
CA ILE A 2 32.54 -15.22 -24.50
C ILE A 2 32.81 -14.38 -23.24
N TYR A 3 31.85 -13.55 -22.82
CA TYR A 3 31.95 -12.70 -21.63
C TYR A 3 32.28 -13.47 -20.34
N SER A 4 31.62 -14.61 -20.06
CA SER A 4 31.85 -15.37 -18.83
C SER A 4 33.27 -15.93 -18.74
N LYS A 5 33.88 -16.24 -19.89
CA LYS A 5 35.27 -16.70 -19.95
C LYS A 5 36.23 -15.53 -19.70
N CYS A 6 35.99 -14.38 -20.32
CA CYS A 6 36.78 -13.17 -20.09
C CYS A 6 36.70 -12.68 -18.64
N TRP A 7 35.52 -12.73 -18.03
CA TRP A 7 35.31 -12.35 -16.63
C TRP A 7 36.10 -13.26 -15.66
N ALA A 8 36.11 -14.57 -15.92
CA ALA A 8 36.93 -15.50 -15.14
C ALA A 8 38.43 -15.20 -15.27
N GLN A 9 38.89 -14.80 -16.46
CA GLN A 9 40.29 -14.40 -16.66
C GLN A 9 40.63 -13.07 -15.98
N LEU A 10 39.70 -12.11 -15.93
CA LEU A 10 39.88 -10.88 -15.15
C LEU A 10 40.05 -11.18 -13.65
N GLY A 11 39.34 -12.19 -13.14
CA GLY A 11 39.55 -12.75 -11.80
C GLY A 11 40.95 -13.31 -11.60
N ASN A 12 41.43 -14.12 -12.55
CA ASN A 12 42.78 -14.68 -12.52
C ASN A 12 43.88 -13.61 -12.58
N LEU A 13 43.64 -12.53 -13.32
CA LEU A 13 44.56 -11.39 -13.47
C LEU A 13 44.48 -10.39 -12.32
N GLN A 14 43.63 -10.61 -11.31
CA GLN A 14 43.44 -9.72 -10.15
C GLN A 14 43.15 -8.27 -10.55
N ALA A 15 42.43 -8.06 -11.65
CA ALA A 15 42.07 -6.73 -12.12
C ALA A 15 40.88 -6.16 -11.32
N HIS A 16 41.13 -5.81 -10.05
CA HIS A 16 40.09 -5.41 -9.09
C HIS A 16 39.21 -4.25 -9.58
N ILE A 17 39.81 -3.23 -10.19
CA ILE A 17 39.10 -2.06 -10.73
C ILE A 17 38.09 -2.47 -11.82
N LEU A 18 38.45 -3.44 -12.67
CA LEU A 18 37.57 -3.92 -13.74
C LEU A 18 36.50 -4.88 -13.21
N LEU A 19 36.77 -5.62 -12.14
CA LEU A 19 35.80 -6.54 -11.53
C LEU A 19 34.73 -5.82 -10.72
N GLU A 20 35.04 -4.67 -10.12
CA GLU A 20 34.04 -3.79 -9.50
C GLU A 20 33.12 -3.16 -10.55
N LYS A 21 33.68 -2.74 -11.69
CA LYS A 21 32.91 -2.16 -12.78
C LYS A 21 32.09 -3.19 -13.54
N TYR A 22 32.68 -4.32 -13.93
CA TYR A 22 32.04 -5.34 -14.75
C TYR A 22 31.64 -6.55 -13.91
N LEU A 23 30.40 -6.58 -13.45
CA LEU A 23 29.90 -7.68 -12.62
C LEU A 23 29.71 -8.98 -13.43
N ARG A 24 29.55 -10.10 -12.71
CA ARG A 24 29.28 -11.39 -13.33
C ARG A 24 27.93 -11.36 -14.05
N MET A 25 27.87 -11.93 -15.26
CA MET A 25 26.64 -12.02 -16.04
C MET A 25 25.96 -13.35 -15.78
N GLU A 26 24.75 -13.31 -15.24
CA GLU A 26 23.89 -14.47 -15.04
C GLU A 26 22.93 -14.66 -16.22
N LYS A 27 22.41 -15.88 -16.38
CA LYS A 27 21.42 -16.17 -17.43
C LYS A 27 20.11 -15.41 -17.21
N SER A 28 19.77 -15.11 -15.95
CA SER A 28 18.64 -14.27 -15.55
C SER A 28 18.70 -12.88 -16.18
N HIS A 29 19.90 -12.31 -16.31
CA HIS A 29 20.14 -10.97 -16.85
C HIS A 29 19.92 -10.87 -18.37
N LEU A 30 19.89 -11.99 -19.08
CA LEU A 30 19.73 -12.02 -20.54
C LEU A 30 18.27 -12.11 -20.99
N LYS A 31 17.33 -12.17 -20.04
CA LYS A 31 15.92 -12.11 -20.36
C LYS A 31 15.59 -10.71 -20.88
N ALA A 32 14.95 -10.64 -22.04
CA ALA A 32 14.48 -9.39 -22.60
C ALA A 32 13.56 -8.71 -21.58
N SER A 33 13.97 -7.53 -21.11
CA SER A 33 13.13 -6.71 -20.25
C SER A 33 12.20 -5.90 -21.13
N ALA A 34 10.91 -6.21 -21.09
CA ALA A 34 9.90 -5.37 -21.74
C ALA A 34 9.86 -3.95 -21.13
N ALA A 35 10.53 -3.71 -19.99
CA ALA A 35 10.58 -2.43 -19.31
C ALA A 35 11.38 -1.37 -20.06
N VAL A 36 12.28 -1.80 -20.95
CA VAL A 36 13.06 -0.90 -21.80
C VAL A 36 12.24 -0.42 -23.00
N ALA A 37 11.27 -1.22 -23.47
CA ALA A 37 10.43 -0.89 -24.62
C ALA A 37 9.16 -0.11 -24.22
N ASP A 38 8.58 -0.42 -23.07
CA ASP A 38 7.43 0.27 -22.52
C ASP A 38 7.59 0.47 -21.00
N LEU A 39 7.99 1.69 -20.63
CA LEU A 39 8.15 2.13 -19.24
C LEU A 39 6.83 2.08 -18.43
N ASN A 40 5.70 2.07 -19.13
CA ASN A 40 4.35 2.08 -18.56
C ASN A 40 3.65 0.72 -18.60
N ALA A 41 4.34 -0.34 -19.05
CA ALA A 41 3.76 -1.68 -19.09
C ALA A 41 3.37 -2.20 -17.69
N GLN A 42 2.15 -2.72 -17.59
CA GLN A 42 1.62 -3.33 -16.37
C GLN A 42 2.34 -4.65 -16.06
N GLY A 43 2.60 -4.95 -14.78
CA GLY A 43 3.20 -6.21 -14.34
C GLY A 43 4.72 -6.20 -14.14
N GLN A 44 5.38 -5.05 -14.31
CA GLN A 44 6.84 -4.92 -14.17
C GLN A 44 7.30 -4.43 -12.79
N ARG A 45 6.41 -4.47 -11.79
CA ARG A 45 6.67 -3.96 -10.43
C ARG A 45 7.96 -4.50 -9.78
N ASN A 46 8.37 -5.73 -10.13
CA ASN A 46 9.52 -6.41 -9.55
C ASN A 46 10.66 -6.65 -10.56
N SER A 47 10.60 -6.07 -11.76
CA SER A 47 11.67 -6.27 -12.74
C SER A 47 12.83 -5.33 -12.44
N THR A 48 13.83 -5.83 -11.71
CA THR A 48 15.12 -5.14 -11.60
C THR A 48 15.85 -5.29 -12.92
N LEU A 49 16.20 -4.16 -13.55
CA LEU A 49 17.04 -4.20 -14.74
C LEU A 49 18.41 -4.80 -14.38
N PRO A 50 18.99 -5.62 -15.26
CA PRO A 50 20.37 -6.08 -15.10
C PRO A 50 21.36 -4.93 -14.89
N TRP A 51 22.39 -5.19 -14.08
CA TRP A 51 23.42 -4.20 -13.72
C TRP A 51 24.08 -3.51 -14.91
N PHE A 52 24.13 -4.15 -16.08
CA PHE A 52 24.76 -3.58 -17.27
C PHE A 52 23.99 -2.40 -17.89
N TRP A 53 22.69 -2.26 -17.59
CA TRP A 53 21.89 -1.09 -17.99
C TRP A 53 22.20 0.14 -17.13
N SER A 54 22.80 -0.05 -15.95
CA SER A 54 23.21 1.02 -15.04
C SER A 54 24.70 1.36 -15.19
N LEU A 55 25.42 0.73 -16.11
CA LEU A 55 26.85 0.99 -16.32
C LEU A 55 27.07 2.29 -17.08
N ASP A 56 27.90 3.16 -16.49
CA ASP A 56 28.48 4.27 -17.21
C ASP A 56 29.71 3.80 -18.01
N VAL A 57 29.53 3.69 -19.33
CA VAL A 57 30.60 3.40 -20.28
C VAL A 57 31.09 4.74 -20.83
N GLN A 58 32.35 5.09 -20.53
CA GLN A 58 33.07 6.27 -21.03
C GLN A 58 32.67 7.66 -20.48
N GLY A 59 31.95 7.74 -19.35
CA GLY A 59 31.61 9.04 -18.74
C GLY A 59 30.44 9.72 -19.45
N ASP A 60 29.71 8.95 -20.25
CA ASP A 60 28.57 9.38 -21.07
C ASP A 60 27.28 9.44 -20.23
N SER A 61 27.43 9.78 -18.94
CA SER A 61 26.34 9.92 -17.98
C SER A 61 25.25 10.92 -18.42
N ILE A 62 25.57 11.81 -19.36
CA ILE A 62 24.66 12.76 -20.02
C ILE A 62 23.70 12.03 -21.00
N SER A 63 24.07 10.86 -21.53
CA SER A 63 23.28 10.04 -22.46
C SER A 63 22.28 9.11 -21.76
N ASN A 64 22.37 8.97 -20.43
CA ASN A 64 21.50 8.11 -19.61
C ASN A 64 20.18 8.78 -19.21
N ASP A 65 19.71 9.80 -19.93
CA ASP A 65 18.43 10.48 -19.68
C ASP A 65 17.25 9.49 -19.57
N TRP A 66 17.24 8.45 -20.40
CA TRP A 66 16.19 7.43 -20.37
C TRP A 66 16.27 6.52 -19.12
N MET A 67 17.47 6.23 -18.60
CA MET A 67 17.64 5.49 -17.34
C MET A 67 17.25 6.34 -16.13
N ASN A 68 17.59 7.62 -16.15
CA ASN A 68 17.15 8.57 -15.13
C ASN A 68 15.62 8.66 -15.12
N GLU A 69 14.98 8.73 -16.28
CA GLU A 69 13.52 8.73 -16.39
C GLU A 69 12.91 7.39 -15.96
N PHE A 70 13.54 6.25 -16.30
CA PHE A 70 13.15 4.94 -15.80
C PHE A 70 13.10 4.91 -14.27
N TYR A 71 14.19 5.29 -13.60
CA TYR A 71 14.25 5.29 -12.13
C TYR A 71 13.31 6.32 -11.52
N ARG A 72 13.17 7.50 -12.13
CA ARG A 72 12.23 8.54 -11.67
C ARG A 72 10.79 8.04 -11.70
N VAL A 73 10.34 7.41 -12.79
CA VAL A 73 8.99 6.85 -12.91
C VAL A 73 8.76 5.73 -11.88
N HIS A 74 9.74 4.85 -11.69
CA HIS A 74 9.65 3.79 -10.68
C HIS A 74 9.57 4.35 -9.27
N TRP A 75 10.39 5.36 -8.95
CA TRP A 75 10.34 6.04 -7.67
C TRP A 75 9.01 6.75 -7.44
N LEU A 76 8.50 7.49 -8.44
CA LEU A 76 7.20 8.18 -8.35
C LEU A 76 6.06 7.18 -8.09
N ARG A 77 6.07 6.01 -8.72
CA ARG A 77 5.08 4.95 -8.46
C ARG A 77 5.21 4.37 -7.07
N ALA A 78 6.43 4.08 -6.61
CA ALA A 78 6.67 3.57 -5.28
C ALA A 78 6.21 4.57 -4.20
N LYS A 79 6.52 5.86 -4.41
CA LYS A 79 6.05 6.95 -3.57
C LYS A 79 4.53 7.06 -3.58
N ALA A 80 3.89 7.06 -4.75
CA ALA A 80 2.43 7.12 -4.85
C ALA A 80 1.75 5.94 -4.15
N LEU A 81 2.32 4.73 -4.23
CA LEU A 81 1.81 3.56 -3.49
C LEU A 81 1.97 3.71 -1.98
N HIS A 82 3.14 4.19 -1.55
CA HIS A 82 3.40 4.47 -0.14
C HIS A 82 2.44 5.53 0.41
N ASP A 83 2.29 6.65 -0.28
CA ASP A 83 1.40 7.75 0.10
C ASP A 83 -0.06 7.26 0.16
N ARG A 84 -0.50 6.47 -0.82
CA ARG A 84 -1.82 5.84 -0.80
C ARG A 84 -2.00 4.88 0.38
N TRP A 85 -1.00 4.08 0.73
CA TRP A 85 -1.11 3.20 1.90
C TRP A 85 -1.20 3.99 3.21
N LEU A 86 -0.48 5.11 3.33
CA LEU A 86 -0.63 6.01 4.48
C LEU A 86 -2.04 6.59 4.53
N GLU A 87 -2.59 7.02 3.40
CA GLU A 87 -3.98 7.49 3.30
C GLU A 87 -4.99 6.39 3.69
N GLU A 88 -4.84 5.18 3.15
CA GLU A 88 -5.72 4.04 3.44
C GLU A 88 -5.71 3.69 4.94
N GLN A 89 -4.54 3.73 5.60
CA GLN A 89 -4.48 3.52 7.05
C GLN A 89 -5.28 4.58 7.81
N LEU A 90 -5.09 5.86 7.48
CA LEU A 90 -5.82 6.96 8.11
C LEU A 90 -7.33 6.86 7.86
N LEU A 91 -7.74 6.53 6.63
CA LEU A 91 -9.14 6.35 6.28
C LEU A 91 -9.79 5.23 7.08
N VAL A 92 -9.13 4.08 7.23
CA VAL A 92 -9.67 2.95 8.01
C VAL A 92 -9.91 3.33 9.48
N GLU A 93 -9.04 4.14 10.08
CA GLU A 93 -9.22 4.65 11.44
C GLU A 93 -10.46 5.57 11.56
N HIS A 94 -10.66 6.45 10.59
CA HIS A 94 -11.82 7.35 10.52
C HIS A 94 -13.12 6.63 10.18
N GLU A 95 -13.11 5.72 9.21
CA GLU A 95 -14.28 4.93 8.81
C GLU A 95 -14.82 4.12 9.98
N MET A 96 -13.94 3.55 10.81
CA MET A 96 -14.37 2.87 12.03
C MET A 96 -14.98 3.86 13.03
N GLY A 97 -14.38 5.04 13.19
CA GLY A 97 -14.95 6.13 13.97
C GLY A 97 -16.37 6.49 13.55
N TRP A 98 -16.57 6.80 12.26
CA TRP A 98 -17.86 7.13 11.68
C TRP A 98 -18.87 5.98 11.81
N THR A 99 -18.45 4.73 11.66
CA THR A 99 -19.32 3.57 11.84
C THR A 99 -19.84 3.48 13.27
N LEU A 100 -18.99 3.72 14.28
CA LEU A 100 -19.43 3.77 15.68
C LEU A 100 -20.39 4.93 15.94
N GLN A 101 -20.05 6.12 15.45
CA GLN A 101 -20.89 7.30 15.60
C GLN A 101 -22.26 7.10 14.95
N PHE A 102 -22.31 6.47 13.77
CA PHE A 102 -23.55 6.12 13.11
C PHE A 102 -24.42 5.19 13.97
N PHE A 103 -23.84 4.15 14.56
CA PHE A 103 -24.62 3.25 15.43
C PHE A 103 -25.11 3.95 16.69
N LEU A 104 -24.29 4.79 17.33
CA LEU A 104 -24.70 5.56 18.50
C LEU A 104 -25.80 6.58 18.15
N TYR A 105 -25.68 7.25 17.00
CA TYR A 105 -26.71 8.13 16.46
C TYR A 105 -28.02 7.38 16.17
N LYS A 106 -27.94 6.18 15.57
CA LYS A 106 -29.14 5.35 15.37
C LYS A 106 -29.77 4.97 16.70
N ALA A 107 -28.98 4.61 17.72
CA ALA A 107 -29.49 4.30 19.04
C ALA A 107 -30.20 5.50 19.68
N SER A 108 -29.59 6.70 19.65
CA SER A 108 -30.19 7.91 20.20
C SER A 108 -31.45 8.33 19.45
N MET A 109 -31.48 8.20 18.12
CA MET A 109 -32.68 8.44 17.32
C MET A 109 -33.82 7.49 17.73
N TRP A 110 -33.55 6.19 17.92
CA TRP A 110 -34.58 5.28 18.41
C TRP A 110 -35.09 5.66 19.80
N LEU A 111 -34.20 6.07 20.71
CA LEU A 111 -34.61 6.57 22.03
C LEU A 111 -35.45 7.85 21.93
N SER A 112 -35.20 8.71 20.94
CA SER A 112 -35.99 9.93 20.72
C SER A 112 -37.45 9.62 20.33
N HIS A 113 -37.73 8.45 19.77
CA HIS A 113 -39.08 8.01 19.40
C HIS A 113 -39.89 7.43 20.57
N ILE A 114 -39.34 7.36 21.78
CA ILE A 114 -40.07 6.91 22.99
C ILE A 114 -41.16 7.91 23.39
N THR A 115 -40.98 9.18 23.02
CA THR A 115 -41.95 10.26 23.21
C THR A 115 -42.35 10.84 21.85
N HIS A 116 -43.59 11.32 21.75
CA HIS A 116 -44.08 12.03 20.57
C HIS A 116 -44.73 13.33 21.05
N ASN A 117 -44.18 14.47 20.64
CA ASN A 117 -44.65 15.80 21.08
C ASN A 117 -44.74 15.99 22.62
N GLY A 118 -43.90 15.26 23.38
CA GLY A 118 -43.91 15.28 24.84
C GLY A 118 -44.82 14.23 25.50
N ASP A 119 -45.71 13.59 24.72
CA ASP A 119 -46.59 12.54 25.22
C ASP A 119 -45.92 11.14 25.13
N PRO A 120 -46.08 10.28 26.14
CA PRO A 120 -45.57 8.92 26.09
C PRO A 120 -46.31 8.08 25.04
N LEU A 121 -45.58 7.41 24.14
CA LEU A 121 -46.19 6.46 23.19
C LEU A 121 -46.83 5.26 23.91
N PRO A 122 -47.72 4.51 23.21
CA PRO A 122 -48.21 3.23 23.71
C PRO A 122 -47.04 2.28 24.05
N GLU A 123 -47.23 1.47 25.09
CA GLU A 123 -46.14 0.70 25.71
C GLU A 123 -45.39 -0.21 24.73
N GLY A 124 -46.09 -0.83 23.78
CA GLY A 124 -45.49 -1.66 22.74
C GLY A 124 -44.49 -0.92 21.84
N HIS A 125 -44.78 0.33 21.48
CA HIS A 125 -43.87 1.15 20.68
C HIS A 125 -42.62 1.53 21.46
N LYS A 126 -42.76 1.86 22.74
CA LYS A 126 -41.63 2.13 23.63
C LYS A 126 -40.73 0.92 23.77
N CYS A 127 -41.30 -0.26 24.05
CA CYS A 127 -40.54 -1.51 24.15
C CYS A 127 -39.77 -1.81 22.84
N TYR A 128 -40.39 -1.57 21.69
CA TYR A 128 -39.73 -1.76 20.40
C TYR A 128 -38.58 -0.77 20.18
N ALA A 129 -38.82 0.52 20.43
CA ALA A 129 -37.80 1.57 20.31
C ALA A 129 -36.59 1.30 21.22
N ILE A 130 -36.83 0.93 22.48
CA ILE A 130 -35.78 0.53 23.43
C ILE A 130 -35.00 -0.68 22.92
N ARG A 131 -35.70 -1.69 22.39
CA ARG A 131 -35.06 -2.88 21.80
C ARG A 131 -34.15 -2.51 20.61
N GLN A 132 -34.61 -1.62 19.73
CA GLN A 132 -33.80 -1.14 18.60
C GLN A 132 -32.58 -0.35 19.06
N ALA A 133 -32.74 0.57 20.00
CA ALA A 133 -31.62 1.30 20.58
C ALA A 133 -30.57 0.36 21.20
N HIS A 134 -31.03 -0.63 21.97
CA HIS A 134 -30.15 -1.64 22.56
C HIS A 134 -29.42 -2.49 21.50
N MET A 135 -30.09 -2.84 20.40
CA MET A 135 -29.45 -3.54 19.27
C MET A 135 -28.30 -2.72 18.69
N TYR A 136 -28.51 -1.43 18.41
CA TYR A 136 -27.47 -0.56 17.86
C TYR A 136 -26.30 -0.35 18.82
N HIS A 137 -26.56 -0.22 20.14
CA HIS A 137 -25.49 -0.22 21.13
C HIS A 137 -24.66 -1.52 21.11
N LYS A 138 -25.33 -2.67 20.96
CA LYS A 138 -24.64 -3.97 20.84
C LYS A 138 -23.78 -4.04 19.58
N LEU A 139 -24.29 -3.54 18.45
CA LEU A 139 -23.52 -3.44 17.19
C LEU A 139 -22.29 -2.56 17.36
N ALA A 140 -22.43 -1.37 17.97
CA ALA A 140 -21.30 -0.48 18.25
C ALA A 140 -20.23 -1.15 19.12
N LYS A 141 -20.66 -1.79 20.21
CA LYS A 141 -19.74 -2.53 21.09
C LYS A 141 -19.03 -3.65 20.34
N HIS A 142 -19.78 -4.46 19.58
CA HIS A 142 -19.22 -5.57 18.82
C HIS A 142 -18.23 -5.09 17.76
N ALA A 143 -18.61 -4.12 16.94
CA ALA A 143 -17.76 -3.57 15.88
C ALA A 143 -16.44 -3.02 16.45
N ARG A 144 -16.51 -2.25 17.56
CA ARG A 144 -15.32 -1.76 18.27
C ARG A 144 -14.40 -2.90 18.72
N THR A 145 -14.96 -3.92 19.37
CA THR A 145 -14.16 -5.05 19.87
C THR A 145 -13.52 -5.87 18.76
N THR A 146 -14.26 -6.13 17.68
CA THR A 146 -13.76 -6.90 16.54
C THR A 146 -12.68 -6.13 15.80
N PHE A 147 -12.85 -4.81 15.63
CA PHE A 147 -11.85 -3.95 14.98
C PHE A 147 -10.55 -3.90 15.76
N LEU A 148 -10.59 -3.63 17.07
CA LEU A 148 -9.39 -3.58 17.91
C LEU A 148 -8.69 -4.94 18.00
N LYS A 149 -9.44 -6.03 17.94
CA LYS A 149 -8.87 -7.39 17.90
C LYS A 149 -8.15 -7.68 16.59
N ALA A 150 -8.70 -7.24 15.45
CA ALA A 150 -8.13 -7.45 14.13
C ALA A 150 -6.93 -6.52 13.87
N ASN A 151 -6.98 -5.29 14.39
CA ASN A 151 -6.02 -4.23 14.12
C ASN A 151 -5.47 -3.63 15.43
N PRO A 152 -4.58 -4.34 16.15
CA PRO A 152 -4.10 -3.91 17.47
C PRO A 152 -3.27 -2.62 17.45
N MET A 153 -2.70 -2.26 16.31
CA MET A 153 -1.85 -1.07 16.15
C MET A 153 -2.63 0.18 15.74
N LEU A 154 -3.86 0.03 15.23
CA LEU A 154 -4.67 1.14 14.74
C LEU A 154 -5.51 1.74 15.87
N LYS A 155 -5.73 3.04 15.81
CA LYS A 155 -6.57 3.77 16.76
C LYS A 155 -7.90 4.13 16.10
N ILE A 156 -8.96 4.17 16.90
CA ILE A 156 -10.26 4.66 16.43
C ILE A 156 -10.30 6.16 16.68
N ILE A 157 -10.47 6.94 15.62
CA ILE A 157 -10.61 8.40 15.71
C ILE A 157 -12.09 8.71 15.86
N VAL A 158 -12.48 9.25 17.02
CA VAL A 158 -13.89 9.47 17.43
C VAL A 158 -14.26 10.94 17.33
#